data_AF-A0A7V2B2U2-F1
#
_entry.id   AF-A0A7V2B2U2-F1
#
_cell.length_a   1.000
_cell.length_b   1.000
_cell.length_c   1.000
_cell.angle_alpha   90.00
_cell.angle_beta   90.00
_cell.angle_gamma   90.00
#
_symmetry.space_group_name_H-M   'P 1'
#
loop_
_entity.id
_entity.type
_entity.pdbx_description
1 polymer ?
#
loop_
_entity_poly.entity_id
_entity_poly.type
_entity_poly.pdbx_seq_one_letter_code
_entity_poly.pdbx_strand_id
1 'polypeptide(L)'
;MLAVLPEALTLTLRPQSRLDFIDITALLYKQAPAFLQTYRYGLYYSYHTTAGYPEQRLCERLGYRREALEAFFQTFQHLFPPEAGYRHDRLELRQELSEIQRRQEPRNADAHLTFIGAGLLPGAVYRHLPGKPVYFVDLDGVYEGHMRTRTTTVVGFNRAELLARQHFPLPMPCHRIASVNLCDSTLGFWEALQSWLRTYPVSYGRLDLMLPAEETHAALTVNEYETLLMRHDLAEVLRNPFRFMAQTGLHALQNPHAVPAKVLNYAKYDLLRLTNELIDKLHLQESLLERVLNKFLALSAARFLRMKRSVTLLIGPNDQGQPSLHRGRYQTPILIQWERAPHDRRIVEARLYQFR
;
A
#
# COMPACT_ATOMS: atom_id res chain seq x y z
N MET A 1 -3.10 9.57 37.91
CA MET A 1 -2.12 9.17 36.88
C MET A 1 -2.00 10.31 35.90
N LEU A 2 -0.78 10.80 35.65
CA LEU A 2 -0.52 11.79 34.59
C LEU A 2 -0.91 11.17 33.23
N ALA A 3 -1.56 11.95 32.37
CA ALA A 3 -1.89 11.50 31.03
C ALA A 3 -0.57 11.30 30.24
N VAL A 4 -0.36 10.08 29.73
CA VAL A 4 0.79 9.79 28.86
C VAL A 4 0.48 10.39 27.50
N LEU A 5 1.26 11.40 27.08
CA LEU A 5 1.09 12.04 25.78
C LEU A 5 1.53 11.09 24.64
N PRO A 6 0.95 11.21 23.44
CA PRO A 6 1.44 10.48 22.28
C PRO A 6 2.90 10.81 21.96
N GLU A 7 3.64 9.82 21.50
CA GLU A 7 5.06 9.94 21.17
C GLU A 7 5.33 9.38 19.77
N ALA A 8 6.13 10.10 18.99
CA ALA A 8 6.52 9.71 17.65
C ALA A 8 7.99 9.31 17.61
N LEU A 9 8.28 8.16 17.00
CA LEU A 9 9.64 7.68 16.74
C LEU A 9 9.83 7.47 15.24
N THR A 10 10.82 8.14 14.67
CA THR A 10 11.21 7.99 13.27
C THR A 10 12.35 7.00 13.17
N LEU A 11 12.18 5.95 12.38
CA LEU A 11 13.13 4.87 12.19
C LEU A 11 13.67 4.89 10.75
N THR A 12 14.98 4.73 10.63
CA THR A 12 15.66 4.48 9.36
C THR A 12 15.87 2.98 9.19
N LEU A 13 15.45 2.44 8.05
CA LEU A 13 15.51 1.03 7.71
C LEU A 13 16.41 0.80 6.49
N ARG A 14 17.03 -0.37 6.43
CA ARG A 14 17.91 -0.80 5.33
C ARG A 14 17.48 -2.19 4.86
N PRO A 15 16.63 -2.28 3.83
CA PRO A 15 16.25 -3.54 3.22
C PRO A 15 17.48 -4.32 2.73
N GLN A 16 17.43 -5.64 2.84
CA GLN A 16 18.51 -6.54 2.43
C GLN A 16 18.21 -7.28 1.11
N SER A 17 16.98 -7.18 0.61
CA SER A 17 16.51 -7.81 -0.62
C SER A 17 15.47 -6.92 -1.31
N ARG A 18 15.12 -7.24 -2.58
CA ARG A 18 14.05 -6.54 -3.31
C ARG A 18 12.72 -6.64 -2.55
N LEU A 19 12.29 -7.87 -2.24
CA LEU A 19 11.22 -8.13 -1.26
C LEU A 19 11.84 -8.34 0.11
N ASP A 20 11.54 -7.50 1.09
CA ASP A 20 12.06 -7.67 2.46
C ASP A 20 10.98 -7.42 3.53
N PHE A 21 11.14 -8.06 4.67
CA PHE A 21 10.24 -8.00 5.82
C PHE A 21 11.03 -7.57 7.05
N ILE A 22 10.96 -6.27 7.35
CA ILE A 22 11.74 -5.65 8.42
C ILE A 22 10.89 -5.61 9.69
N ASP A 23 11.34 -6.28 10.76
CA ASP A 23 10.64 -6.31 12.04
C ASP A 23 10.80 -4.99 12.80
N ILE A 24 9.78 -4.14 12.75
CA ILE A 24 9.76 -2.85 13.43
C ILE A 24 9.66 -3.03 14.95
N THR A 25 8.99 -4.09 15.42
CA THR A 25 8.86 -4.38 16.85
C THR A 25 10.24 -4.65 17.46
N ALA A 26 11.08 -5.43 16.79
CA ALA A 26 12.47 -5.67 17.22
C ALA A 26 13.30 -4.37 17.24
N LEU A 27 13.13 -3.49 16.24
CA LEU A 27 13.81 -2.19 16.21
C LEU A 27 13.34 -1.27 17.34
N LEU A 28 12.04 -1.23 17.63
CA LEU A 28 11.49 -0.45 18.74
C LEU A 28 12.01 -0.94 20.09
N TYR A 29 12.09 -2.26 20.32
CA TYR A 29 12.69 -2.80 21.54
C TYR A 29 14.16 -2.37 21.72
N LYS A 30 14.90 -2.26 20.62
CA LYS A 30 16.31 -1.84 20.66
C LYS A 30 16.48 -0.33 20.89
N GLN A 31 15.64 0.50 20.26
CA GLN A 31 15.80 1.96 20.27
C GLN A 31 15.00 2.67 21.38
N ALA A 32 13.83 2.13 21.74
CA ALA A 32 12.93 2.68 22.75
C ALA A 32 12.23 1.55 23.53
N PRO A 33 12.94 0.84 24.45
CA PRO A 33 12.44 -0.38 25.10
C PRO A 33 11.09 -0.23 25.82
N ALA A 34 10.82 0.96 26.36
CA ALA A 34 9.58 1.26 27.06
C ALA A 34 8.39 1.52 26.11
N PHE A 35 8.63 1.88 24.85
CA PHE A 35 7.59 2.35 23.93
C PHE A 35 6.41 1.38 23.78
N LEU A 36 6.72 0.10 23.54
CA LEU A 36 5.71 -0.96 23.36
C LEU A 36 4.96 -1.32 24.65
N GLN A 37 5.52 -0.97 25.82
CA GLN A 37 4.89 -1.18 27.13
C GLN A 37 4.03 0.04 27.52
N THR A 38 4.47 1.24 27.14
CA THR A 38 3.83 2.52 27.43
C THR A 38 2.57 2.75 26.59
N TYR A 39 2.60 2.37 25.32
CA TYR A 39 1.50 2.64 24.38
C TYR A 39 0.77 1.37 23.98
N ARG A 40 -0.55 1.35 24.18
CA ARG A 40 -1.42 0.24 23.77
C ARG A 40 -1.53 0.09 22.25
N TYR A 41 -1.41 1.19 21.52
CA TYR A 41 -1.54 1.24 20.07
C TYR A 41 -0.36 1.98 19.43
N GLY A 42 -0.12 1.70 18.17
CA GLY A 42 0.81 2.44 17.32
C GLY A 42 0.20 2.72 15.95
N LEU A 43 0.33 3.95 15.46
CA LEU A 43 0.17 4.27 14.04
C LEU A 43 1.55 4.14 13.38
N TYR A 44 1.70 3.15 12.53
CA TYR A 44 2.91 2.87 11.76
C TYR A 44 2.76 3.52 10.39
N TYR A 45 3.63 4.48 10.05
CA TYR A 45 3.51 5.32 8.86
C TYR A 45 4.74 5.20 7.95
N SER A 46 4.56 4.64 6.77
CA SER A 46 5.56 4.58 5.69
C SER A 46 5.48 5.83 4.83
N TYR A 47 6.65 6.33 4.41
CA TYR A 47 6.80 7.45 3.49
C TYR A 47 7.07 7.02 2.03
N HIS A 48 6.87 5.74 1.72
CA HIS A 48 7.24 5.15 0.43
C HIS A 48 6.02 4.68 -0.36
N THR A 49 6.19 4.56 -1.67
CA THR A 49 5.14 4.17 -2.63
C THR A 49 5.23 2.70 -3.04
N THR A 50 6.36 2.05 -2.74
CA THR A 50 6.64 0.62 -2.94
C THR A 50 6.95 -0.12 -1.64
N ALA A 51 6.75 0.51 -0.48
CA ALA A 51 6.97 -0.11 0.81
C ALA A 51 6.00 0.42 1.86
N GLY A 52 5.50 -0.45 2.75
CA GLY A 52 4.48 -0.08 3.70
C GLY A 52 4.10 -1.20 4.65
N TYR A 53 2.90 -1.10 5.21
CA TYR A 53 2.43 -2.01 6.26
C TYR A 53 1.23 -2.84 5.81
N PRO A 54 1.19 -4.14 6.11
CA PRO A 54 -0.03 -4.91 6.03
C PRO A 54 -1.02 -4.47 7.13
N GLU A 55 -2.30 -4.78 6.96
CA GLU A 55 -3.28 -4.62 8.05
C GLU A 55 -3.02 -5.62 9.17
N GLN A 56 -3.21 -5.22 10.43
CA GLN A 56 -3.05 -6.14 11.57
C GLN A 56 -3.90 -7.41 11.42
N ARG A 57 -5.13 -7.30 10.92
CA ARG A 57 -6.01 -8.45 10.65
C ARG A 57 -5.46 -9.41 9.60
N LEU A 58 -4.66 -8.94 8.64
CA LEU A 58 -3.95 -9.83 7.72
C LEU A 58 -2.88 -10.61 8.48
N CYS A 59 -2.07 -9.93 9.28
CA CYS A 59 -1.05 -10.57 10.12
C CYS A 59 -1.66 -11.59 11.09
N GLU A 60 -2.78 -11.26 11.74
CA GLU A 60 -3.52 -12.18 12.64
C GLU A 60 -3.93 -13.46 11.90
N ARG A 61 -4.53 -13.35 10.71
CA ARG A 61 -4.95 -14.51 9.91
C ARG A 61 -3.78 -15.37 9.44
N LEU A 62 -2.62 -14.77 9.23
CA LEU A 62 -1.38 -15.46 8.84
C LEU A 62 -0.55 -15.92 10.05
N GLY A 63 -1.05 -15.69 11.28
CA GLY A 63 -0.39 -16.10 12.51
C GLY A 63 0.86 -15.29 12.86
N TYR A 64 1.01 -14.09 12.30
CA TYR A 64 2.20 -13.24 12.42
C TYR A 64 3.52 -13.90 11.97
N ARG A 65 3.44 -14.94 11.13
CA ARG A 65 4.61 -15.63 10.59
C ARG A 65 5.15 -14.88 9.39
N ARG A 66 6.47 -14.61 9.38
CA ARG A 66 7.16 -13.94 8.28
C ARG A 66 6.96 -14.72 6.98
N GLU A 67 7.12 -16.03 7.02
CA GLU A 67 7.05 -16.93 5.87
C GLU A 67 5.64 -16.92 5.24
N ALA A 68 4.61 -16.85 6.07
CA ALA A 68 3.22 -16.77 5.60
C ALA A 68 2.90 -15.41 4.95
N LEU A 69 3.47 -14.31 5.47
CA LEU A 69 3.39 -13.00 4.84
C LEU A 69 4.17 -12.97 3.52
N GLU A 70 5.37 -13.54 3.51
CA GLU A 70 6.20 -13.65 2.31
C GLU A 70 5.48 -14.41 1.19
N ALA A 71 4.94 -15.59 1.47
CA ALA A 71 4.14 -16.35 0.51
C ALA A 71 2.92 -15.56 0.00
N PHE A 72 2.26 -14.81 0.88
CA PHE A 72 1.14 -13.94 0.50
C PHE A 72 1.58 -12.85 -0.49
N PHE A 73 2.68 -12.14 -0.25
CA PHE A 73 3.19 -11.10 -1.16
C PHE A 73 3.75 -11.68 -2.46
N GLN A 74 4.42 -12.83 -2.39
CA GLN A 74 4.91 -13.53 -3.58
C GLN A 74 3.76 -13.88 -4.52
N THR A 75 2.57 -14.22 -4.02
CA THR A 75 1.38 -14.44 -4.87
C THR A 75 1.08 -13.24 -5.77
N PHE A 76 1.23 -12.02 -5.27
CA PHE A 76 1.06 -10.80 -6.06
C PHE A 76 2.26 -10.49 -6.96
N GLN A 77 3.48 -10.86 -6.56
CA GLN A 77 4.65 -10.76 -7.45
C GLN A 77 4.57 -11.75 -8.63
N HIS A 78 3.91 -12.90 -8.48
CA HIS A 78 3.62 -13.78 -9.62
C HIS A 78 2.54 -13.20 -10.54
N LEU A 79 1.58 -12.48 -9.96
CA LEU A 79 0.55 -11.77 -10.73
C LEU A 79 1.11 -10.56 -11.49
N PHE A 80 2.06 -9.87 -10.86
CA PHE A 80 2.80 -8.72 -11.39
C PHE A 80 4.30 -9.03 -11.41
N PRO A 81 4.77 -9.89 -12.34
CA PRO A 81 6.19 -10.20 -12.43
C PRO A 81 7.01 -8.94 -12.74
N PRO A 82 8.24 -8.80 -12.22
CA PRO A 82 9.14 -7.75 -12.67
C PRO A 82 9.38 -7.87 -14.18
N GLU A 83 9.62 -6.73 -14.84
CA GLU A 83 9.94 -6.67 -16.28
C GLU A 83 8.85 -7.22 -17.22
N ALA A 84 7.60 -7.30 -16.77
CA ALA A 84 6.48 -7.81 -17.59
C ALA A 84 5.98 -6.83 -18.68
N GLY A 85 6.81 -5.88 -19.11
CA GLY A 85 6.48 -4.94 -20.18
C GLY A 85 5.57 -3.78 -19.78
N TYR A 86 5.57 -3.40 -18.49
CA TYR A 86 4.85 -2.25 -17.96
C TYR A 86 5.20 -0.96 -18.72
N ARG A 87 4.21 -0.08 -18.89
CA ARG A 87 4.46 1.23 -19.52
C ARG A 87 5.19 2.18 -18.58
N HIS A 88 4.94 2.11 -17.28
CA HIS A 88 5.68 2.84 -16.26
C HIS A 88 7.20 2.60 -16.38
N ASP A 89 7.62 1.38 -16.72
CA ASP A 89 9.03 1.03 -16.83
C ASP A 89 9.68 1.50 -18.15
N ARG A 90 8.89 2.09 -19.07
CA ARG A 90 9.38 2.72 -20.30
C ARG A 90 9.81 4.16 -20.02
N LEU A 91 11.00 4.29 -19.45
CA LEU A 91 11.57 5.56 -18.97
C LEU A 91 11.65 6.63 -20.08
N GLU A 92 11.77 6.22 -21.35
CA GLU A 92 11.71 7.10 -22.52
C GLU A 92 10.37 7.83 -22.70
N LEU A 93 9.28 7.28 -22.15
CA LEU A 93 7.94 7.86 -22.19
C LEU A 93 7.67 8.80 -21.01
N ARG A 94 8.52 8.80 -19.97
CA ARG A 94 8.37 9.60 -18.74
C ARG A 94 8.86 11.03 -18.94
N GLN A 95 7.98 11.90 -19.42
CA GLN A 95 8.29 13.29 -19.74
C GLN A 95 8.55 14.17 -18.50
N GLU A 96 8.13 13.73 -17.32
CA GLU A 96 8.36 14.40 -16.04
C GLU A 96 9.78 14.21 -15.49
N LEU A 97 10.55 13.27 -16.05
CA LEU A 97 11.93 13.00 -15.65
C LEU A 97 12.92 13.65 -16.61
N SER A 98 13.95 14.29 -16.06
CA SER A 98 15.15 14.68 -16.81
C SER A 98 15.94 13.44 -17.28
N GLU A 99 16.81 13.59 -18.26
CA GLU A 99 17.66 12.49 -18.74
C GLU A 99 18.52 11.86 -17.64
N ILE A 100 19.01 12.67 -16.70
CA ILE A 100 19.79 12.18 -15.56
C ILE A 100 18.90 11.36 -14.62
N GLN A 101 17.69 11.83 -14.32
CA GLN A 101 16.73 11.08 -13.50
C GLN A 101 16.34 9.76 -14.17
N ARG A 102 16.06 9.75 -15.48
CA ARG A 102 15.73 8.52 -16.23
C ARG A 102 16.81 7.44 -16.15
N ARG A 103 18.08 7.80 -15.99
CA ARG A 103 19.17 6.81 -15.84
C ARG A 103 19.23 6.17 -14.47
N GLN A 104 18.61 6.80 -13.46
CA GLN A 104 18.64 6.37 -12.06
C GLN A 104 17.28 5.83 -11.60
N GLU A 105 16.24 6.03 -12.41
CA GLU A 105 14.88 5.66 -12.07
C GLU A 105 14.73 4.12 -12.11
N PRO A 106 14.25 3.52 -11.01
CA PRO A 106 14.03 2.09 -10.94
C PRO A 106 12.88 1.64 -11.84
N ARG A 107 13.00 0.45 -12.42
CA ARG A 107 11.88 -0.27 -13.05
C ARG A 107 11.15 -1.07 -12.00
N ASN A 108 10.11 -0.48 -11.43
CA ASN A 108 9.41 -0.99 -10.25
C ASN A 108 7.88 -0.93 -10.35
N ALA A 109 7.32 -0.86 -11.57
CA ALA A 109 5.87 -0.92 -11.78
C ALA A 109 5.22 -2.13 -11.07
N ASP A 110 5.90 -3.28 -11.09
CA ASP A 110 5.51 -4.50 -10.38
C ASP A 110 5.34 -4.26 -8.87
N ALA A 111 6.25 -3.50 -8.26
CA ALA A 111 6.23 -3.18 -6.84
C ALA A 111 5.07 -2.22 -6.51
N HIS A 112 4.82 -1.23 -7.35
CA HIS A 112 3.66 -0.34 -7.19
C HIS A 112 2.33 -1.09 -7.31
N LEU A 113 2.18 -1.95 -8.33
CA LEU A 113 0.99 -2.77 -8.52
C LEU A 113 0.82 -3.80 -7.40
N THR A 114 1.91 -4.39 -6.91
CA THR A 114 1.89 -5.29 -5.75
C THR A 114 1.48 -4.54 -4.48
N PHE A 115 1.97 -3.32 -4.26
CA PHE A 115 1.58 -2.48 -3.13
C PHE A 115 0.06 -2.26 -3.11
N ILE A 116 -0.50 -1.83 -4.24
CA ILE A 116 -1.93 -1.55 -4.40
C ILE A 116 -2.74 -2.84 -4.32
N GLY A 117 -2.35 -3.86 -5.08
CA GLY A 117 -3.08 -5.12 -5.23
C GLY A 117 -3.10 -5.97 -3.96
N ALA A 118 -1.97 -6.05 -3.25
CA ALA A 118 -1.88 -6.74 -1.97
C ALA A 118 -2.52 -5.95 -0.82
N GLY A 119 -2.80 -4.67 -1.05
CA GLY A 119 -3.44 -3.79 -0.09
C GLY A 119 -2.52 -3.38 1.05
N LEU A 120 -1.26 -3.05 0.72
CA LEU A 120 -0.36 -2.37 1.65
C LEU A 120 -0.88 -0.97 1.95
N LEU A 121 -0.54 -0.50 3.15
CA LEU A 121 -0.95 0.79 3.66
C LEU A 121 0.26 1.66 3.95
N PRO A 122 0.21 2.97 3.66
CA PRO A 122 1.20 3.90 4.22
C PRO A 122 1.04 3.96 5.73
N GLY A 123 -0.19 4.21 6.23
CA GLY A 123 -0.54 4.28 7.64
C GLY A 123 -1.34 3.06 8.06
N ALA A 124 -0.82 2.28 9.00
CA ALA A 124 -1.53 1.16 9.61
C ALA A 124 -1.57 1.31 11.13
N VAL A 125 -2.78 1.23 11.71
CA VAL A 125 -2.94 1.21 13.16
C VAL A 125 -2.89 -0.21 13.67
N TYR A 126 -2.00 -0.45 14.62
CA TYR A 126 -1.82 -1.71 15.30
C TYR A 126 -2.12 -1.54 16.78
N ARG A 127 -2.80 -2.52 17.38
CA ARG A 127 -2.70 -2.76 18.81
C ARG A 127 -1.37 -3.46 19.08
N HIS A 128 -0.57 -2.95 20.01
CA HIS A 128 0.63 -3.65 20.45
C HIS A 128 0.21 -4.92 21.21
N LEU A 129 0.67 -6.07 20.71
CA LEU A 129 0.43 -7.38 21.30
C LEU A 129 1.78 -7.96 21.71
N PRO A 130 1.95 -8.39 22.97
CA PRO A 130 3.22 -8.97 23.43
C PRO A 130 3.69 -10.12 22.53
N GLY A 131 4.95 -10.07 22.11
CA GLY A 131 5.58 -11.10 21.28
C GLY A 131 5.04 -11.22 19.85
N LYS A 132 4.22 -10.26 19.38
CA LYS A 132 3.75 -10.23 17.98
C LYS A 132 4.48 -9.15 17.19
N PRO A 133 5.15 -9.50 16.08
CA PRO A 133 5.89 -8.54 15.25
C PRO A 133 4.97 -7.66 14.41
N VAL A 134 5.45 -6.46 14.11
CA VAL A 134 4.93 -5.58 13.06
C VAL A 134 5.97 -5.48 11.97
N TYR A 135 5.67 -6.04 10.80
CA TYR A 135 6.57 -6.04 9.66
C TYR A 135 6.32 -4.82 8.76
N PHE A 136 7.38 -4.08 8.48
CA PHE A 136 7.46 -3.17 7.34
C PHE A 136 7.86 -4.01 6.12
N VAL A 137 7.03 -3.98 5.08
CA VAL A 137 7.23 -4.74 3.86
C VAL A 137 7.77 -3.81 2.79
N ASP A 138 8.96 -4.11 2.29
CA ASP A 138 9.55 -3.43 1.14
C ASP A 138 9.43 -4.32 -0.10
N LEU A 139 8.91 -3.79 -1.20
CA LEU A 139 8.74 -4.53 -2.46
C LEU A 139 9.83 -4.19 -3.49
N ASP A 140 10.67 -3.21 -3.18
CA ASP A 140 11.71 -2.69 -4.08
C ASP A 140 12.92 -2.19 -3.26
N GLY A 141 13.33 -2.98 -2.26
CA GLY A 141 14.32 -2.60 -1.25
C GLY A 141 15.76 -2.56 -1.77
N VAL A 142 16.07 -3.46 -2.71
CA VAL A 142 17.36 -3.54 -3.41
C VAL A 142 17.09 -3.60 -4.92
N TYR A 143 17.71 -2.68 -5.66
CA TYR A 143 17.58 -2.58 -7.11
C TYR A 143 18.98 -2.50 -7.74
N GLU A 144 19.30 -3.41 -8.67
CA GLU A 144 20.61 -3.47 -9.35
C GLU A 144 21.82 -3.39 -8.39
N GLY A 145 21.74 -4.08 -7.25
CA GLY A 145 22.79 -4.08 -6.21
C GLY A 145 22.79 -2.83 -5.30
N HIS A 146 21.99 -1.82 -5.60
CA HIS A 146 21.82 -0.64 -4.76
C HIS A 146 20.78 -0.90 -3.68
N MET A 147 21.24 -0.93 -2.42
CA MET A 147 20.37 -0.98 -1.25
C MET A 147 19.76 0.38 -0.98
N ARG A 148 18.44 0.42 -0.78
CA ARG A 148 17.74 1.65 -0.45
C ARG A 148 17.79 1.96 1.02
N THR A 149 17.53 3.22 1.34
CA THR A 149 17.25 3.67 2.70
C THR A 149 15.77 4.01 2.79
N ARG A 150 15.09 3.41 3.77
CA ARG A 150 13.68 3.70 4.05
C ARG A 150 13.55 4.44 5.36
N THR A 151 12.54 5.28 5.44
CA THR A 151 12.11 5.94 6.66
C THR A 151 10.68 5.58 6.99
N THR A 152 10.39 5.38 8.26
CA THR A 152 9.02 5.20 8.77
C THR A 152 8.87 5.89 10.13
N THR A 153 7.68 6.36 10.45
CA THR A 153 7.35 6.93 11.76
C THR A 153 6.34 6.05 12.46
N VAL A 154 6.59 5.75 13.74
CA VAL A 154 5.64 5.06 14.62
C VAL A 154 5.17 6.05 15.67
N VAL A 155 3.87 6.31 15.73
CA VAL A 155 3.27 7.15 16.78
C VAL A 155 2.54 6.26 17.77
N GLY A 156 3.06 6.20 19.00
CA GLY A 156 2.47 5.47 20.11
C GLY A 156 1.36 6.27 20.76
N PHE A 157 0.22 5.62 21.04
CA PHE A 157 -0.91 6.24 21.73
C PHE A 157 -1.75 5.20 22.49
N ASN A 158 -2.62 5.68 23.38
CA ASN A 158 -3.46 4.81 24.20
C ASN A 158 -4.94 4.88 23.82
N ARG A 159 -5.39 6.03 23.30
CA ARG A 159 -6.74 6.23 22.75
C ARG A 159 -6.70 7.11 21.49
N ALA A 160 -7.66 6.88 20.60
CA ALA A 160 -7.93 7.74 19.45
C ALA A 160 -9.35 8.30 19.57
N GLU A 161 -9.48 9.61 19.68
CA GLU A 161 -10.75 10.31 19.84
C GLU A 161 -11.14 10.96 18.53
N LEU A 162 -12.33 10.65 18.01
CA LEU A 162 -12.87 11.31 16.82
C LEU A 162 -13.22 12.76 17.17
N LEU A 163 -12.56 13.71 16.51
CA LEU A 163 -12.83 15.14 16.68
C LEU A 163 -13.87 15.64 15.70
N ALA A 164 -13.80 15.20 14.45
CA ALA A 164 -14.64 15.73 13.39
C ALA A 164 -14.79 14.79 12.20
N ARG A 165 -15.85 15.01 11.43
CA ARG A 165 -16.12 14.37 10.14
C ARG A 165 -16.43 15.46 9.13
N GLN A 166 -15.96 15.27 7.90
CA GLN A 166 -16.27 16.16 6.79
C GLN A 166 -16.47 15.35 5.51
N HIS A 167 -17.46 15.72 4.71
CA HIS A 167 -17.70 15.09 3.41
C HIS A 167 -17.22 16.03 2.30
N PHE A 168 -16.43 15.48 1.38
CA PHE A 168 -15.91 16.20 0.23
C PHE A 168 -16.47 15.58 -1.05
N PRO A 169 -17.31 16.32 -1.81
CA PRO A 169 -17.70 15.91 -3.15
C PRO A 169 -16.52 16.13 -4.11
N LEU A 170 -16.07 15.05 -4.74
CA LEU A 170 -15.00 15.07 -5.71
C LEU A 170 -15.56 14.92 -7.13
N PRO A 171 -15.22 15.82 -8.07
CA PRO A 171 -15.54 15.61 -9.47
C PRO A 171 -14.74 14.40 -10.00
N MET A 172 -15.41 13.56 -10.79
CA MET A 172 -14.80 12.36 -11.37
C MET A 172 -14.79 12.45 -12.89
N PRO A 173 -13.74 11.93 -13.56
CA PRO A 173 -13.74 11.77 -15.01
C PRO A 173 -14.91 10.90 -15.48
N CYS A 174 -15.46 11.20 -16.67
CA CYS A 174 -16.56 10.44 -17.28
C CYS A 174 -16.16 9.01 -17.68
N HIS A 175 -14.87 8.70 -17.71
CA HIS A 175 -14.36 7.38 -18.09
C HIS A 175 -14.68 6.32 -17.05
N ARG A 176 -15.09 5.12 -17.50
CA ARG A 176 -15.42 4.00 -16.62
C ARG A 176 -14.27 3.62 -15.68
N ILE A 177 -13.06 3.47 -16.23
CA ILE A 177 -11.84 3.22 -15.45
C ILE A 177 -11.03 4.52 -15.44
N ALA A 178 -10.81 5.06 -14.25
CA ALA A 178 -10.03 6.27 -14.07
C ALA A 178 -9.39 6.31 -12.67
N SER A 179 -8.33 7.11 -12.56
CA SER A 179 -7.67 7.45 -11.32
C SER A 179 -7.64 8.97 -11.17
N VAL A 180 -7.81 9.47 -9.96
CA VAL A 180 -7.79 10.90 -9.64
C VAL A 180 -6.76 11.14 -8.55
N ASN A 181 -5.82 12.03 -8.84
CA ASN A 181 -4.84 12.54 -7.89
C ASN A 181 -5.54 13.49 -6.92
N LEU A 182 -5.67 13.13 -5.64
CA LEU A 182 -6.35 13.98 -4.66
C LEU A 182 -5.53 15.21 -4.24
N CYS A 183 -4.23 15.23 -4.54
CA CYS A 183 -3.37 16.41 -4.36
C CYS A 183 -3.30 17.29 -5.62
N ASP A 184 -4.06 17.01 -6.67
CA ASP A 184 -4.15 17.89 -7.83
C ASP A 184 -4.82 19.22 -7.42
N SER A 185 -4.09 20.32 -7.58
CA SER A 185 -4.55 21.65 -7.18
C SER A 185 -5.79 22.11 -7.93
N THR A 186 -6.06 21.56 -9.13
CA THR A 186 -7.28 21.86 -9.89
C THR A 186 -8.54 21.31 -9.22
N LEU A 187 -8.41 20.31 -8.34
CA LEU A 187 -9.52 19.79 -7.54
C LEU A 187 -9.78 20.63 -6.28
N GLY A 188 -8.77 21.36 -5.78
CA GLY A 188 -8.82 22.11 -4.52
C GLY A 188 -9.06 21.26 -3.26
N PHE A 189 -9.12 19.93 -3.40
CA PHE A 189 -9.47 19.02 -2.31
C PHE A 189 -8.41 19.04 -1.21
N TRP A 190 -7.13 18.97 -1.57
CA TRP A 190 -6.05 18.87 -0.60
C TRP A 190 -5.88 20.16 0.21
N GLU A 191 -6.04 21.31 -0.44
CA GLU A 191 -6.04 22.63 0.19
C GLU A 191 -7.21 22.77 1.15
N ALA A 192 -8.42 22.36 0.72
CA ALA A 192 -9.60 22.36 1.57
C ALA A 192 -9.43 21.42 2.79
N LEU A 193 -8.85 20.25 2.59
CA LEU A 193 -8.58 19.27 3.64
C LEU A 193 -7.56 19.78 4.67
N GLN A 194 -6.47 20.41 4.21
CA GLN A 194 -5.47 21.03 5.10
C GLN A 194 -6.05 22.24 5.84
N SER A 195 -6.84 23.08 5.17
CA SER A 195 -7.52 24.21 5.80
C SER A 195 -8.46 23.74 6.90
N TRP A 196 -9.27 22.70 6.63
CA TRP A 196 -10.13 22.08 7.62
C TRP A 196 -9.35 21.50 8.80
N LEU A 197 -8.24 20.78 8.57
CA LEU A 197 -7.38 20.24 9.63
C LEU A 197 -6.85 21.35 10.57
N ARG A 198 -6.44 22.50 10.02
CA ARG A 198 -5.89 23.62 10.81
C ARG A 198 -6.88 24.26 11.78
N THR A 199 -8.17 23.99 11.64
CA THR A 199 -9.19 24.46 12.59
C THR A 199 -9.21 23.69 13.91
N TYR A 200 -8.47 22.57 14.01
CA TYR A 200 -8.44 21.71 15.19
C TYR A 200 -7.05 21.69 15.85
N PRO A 201 -6.97 21.79 17.20
CA PRO A 201 -5.71 21.75 17.93
C PRO A 201 -5.23 20.30 18.13
N VAL A 202 -4.74 19.68 17.06
CA VAL A 202 -4.20 18.31 17.08
C VAL A 202 -2.67 18.35 17.03
N SER A 203 -2.00 17.80 18.04
CA SER A 203 -0.54 17.61 18.00
C SER A 203 -0.20 16.36 17.18
N TYR A 204 -0.66 15.20 17.64
CA TYR A 204 -0.58 13.93 16.93
C TYR A 204 -1.97 13.31 16.77
N GLY A 205 -2.17 12.69 15.61
CA GLY A 205 -3.44 12.08 15.28
C GLY A 205 -3.39 11.32 13.98
N ARG A 206 -4.58 11.00 13.48
CA ARG A 206 -4.72 10.46 12.13
C ARG A 206 -5.90 11.08 11.42
N LEU A 207 -5.76 11.12 10.10
CA LEU A 207 -6.85 11.43 9.20
C LEU A 207 -7.19 10.18 8.39
N ASP A 208 -8.40 9.68 8.52
CA ASP A 208 -8.90 8.60 7.68
C ASP A 208 -9.70 9.22 6.52
N LEU A 209 -9.29 8.98 5.28
CA LEU A 209 -10.09 9.24 4.10
C LEU A 209 -10.83 7.95 3.74
N MET A 210 -12.14 8.02 3.57
CA MET A 210 -13.00 6.84 3.43
C MET A 210 -14.04 7.04 2.34
N LEU A 211 -14.38 5.96 1.64
CA LEU A 211 -15.54 5.90 0.78
C LEU A 211 -16.77 5.47 1.60
N PRO A 212 -17.95 6.10 1.40
CA PRO A 212 -19.21 5.68 2.02
C PRO A 212 -19.50 4.19 1.80
N ALA A 213 -20.25 3.54 2.69
CA ALA A 213 -20.44 2.09 2.64
C ALA A 213 -21.11 1.61 1.33
N GLU A 214 -21.91 2.48 0.73
CA GLU A 214 -22.72 2.28 -0.47
C GLU A 214 -21.88 2.29 -1.75
N GLU A 215 -20.67 2.86 -1.71
CA GLU A 215 -19.82 3.02 -2.89
C GLU A 215 -19.20 1.68 -3.31
N THR A 216 -19.70 0.97 -4.31
CA THR A 216 -19.16 -0.36 -4.67
C THR A 216 -18.14 -0.37 -5.81
N HIS A 217 -17.85 0.79 -6.42
CA HIS A 217 -17.14 0.90 -7.68
C HIS A 217 -15.90 1.80 -7.67
N ALA A 218 -15.44 2.15 -6.47
CA ALA A 218 -14.24 2.93 -6.27
C ALA A 218 -13.41 2.43 -5.07
N ALA A 219 -12.16 2.86 -5.05
CA ALA A 219 -11.20 2.57 -4.02
C ALA A 219 -10.24 3.74 -3.80
N LEU A 220 -9.61 3.75 -2.63
CA LEU A 220 -8.57 4.68 -2.25
C LEU A 220 -7.25 3.92 -2.12
N THR A 221 -6.16 4.56 -2.52
CA THR A 221 -4.80 4.13 -2.20
C THR A 221 -3.93 5.35 -1.93
N VAL A 222 -2.75 5.16 -1.37
CA VAL A 222 -1.71 6.19 -1.35
C VAL A 222 -0.52 5.62 -2.07
N ASN A 223 -0.16 6.25 -3.17
CA ASN A 223 0.92 5.79 -4.02
C ASN A 223 1.51 6.98 -4.78
N GLU A 224 2.44 6.72 -5.69
CA GLU A 224 2.89 7.70 -6.65
C GLU A 224 1.81 7.90 -7.72
N TYR A 225 1.45 9.16 -7.96
CA TYR A 225 0.57 9.48 -9.07
C TYR A 225 1.41 9.70 -10.33
N GLU A 226 1.80 8.61 -10.95
CA GLU A 226 2.42 8.63 -12.27
C GLU A 226 1.39 8.29 -13.35
N THR A 227 1.36 9.08 -14.41
CA THR A 227 0.40 8.92 -15.50
C THR A 227 0.50 7.54 -16.15
N LEU A 228 1.71 7.02 -16.41
CA LEU A 228 1.88 5.72 -17.09
C LEU A 228 1.37 4.57 -16.22
N LEU A 229 1.80 4.54 -14.96
CA LEU A 229 1.34 3.54 -13.98
C LEU A 229 -0.18 3.60 -13.79
N MET A 230 -0.74 4.79 -13.52
CA MET A 230 -2.14 4.93 -13.14
C MET A 230 -3.11 4.79 -14.33
N ARG A 231 -2.80 5.42 -15.47
CA ARG A 231 -3.70 5.43 -16.64
C ARG A 231 -3.54 4.23 -17.56
N HIS A 232 -2.38 3.57 -17.53
CA HIS A 232 -2.12 2.41 -18.38
C HIS A 232 -2.03 1.14 -17.55
N ASP A 233 -0.97 0.97 -16.75
CA ASP A 233 -0.69 -0.35 -16.14
C ASP A 233 -1.79 -0.77 -15.16
N LEU A 234 -2.13 0.08 -14.20
CA LEU A 234 -3.24 -0.18 -13.26
C LEU A 234 -4.58 -0.32 -13.98
N ALA A 235 -4.85 0.52 -14.98
CA ALA A 235 -6.07 0.44 -15.77
C ALA A 235 -6.16 -0.87 -16.57
N GLU A 236 -5.03 -1.42 -17.01
CA GLU A 236 -4.93 -2.74 -17.65
C GLU A 236 -5.18 -3.85 -16.62
N VAL A 237 -4.62 -3.78 -15.42
CA VAL A 237 -4.91 -4.73 -14.33
C VAL A 237 -6.39 -4.74 -13.96
N LEU A 238 -7.03 -3.57 -13.86
CA LEU A 238 -8.46 -3.48 -13.55
C LEU A 238 -9.35 -4.10 -14.63
N ARG A 239 -8.89 -4.12 -15.89
CA ARG A 239 -9.58 -4.81 -16.99
C ARG A 239 -9.31 -6.32 -16.99
N ASN A 240 -8.05 -6.69 -16.82
CA ASN A 240 -7.61 -8.09 -16.78
C ASN A 240 -6.46 -8.24 -15.77
N PRO A 241 -6.73 -8.78 -14.58
CA PRO A 241 -5.74 -8.85 -13.51
C PRO A 241 -4.56 -9.79 -13.84
N PHE A 242 -4.75 -10.76 -14.74
CA PHE A 242 -3.75 -11.75 -15.10
C PHE A 242 -2.90 -11.36 -16.32
N ARG A 243 -3.10 -10.15 -16.85
CA ARG A 243 -2.50 -9.73 -18.12
C ARG A 243 -0.97 -9.83 -18.13
N PHE A 244 -0.31 -9.28 -17.11
CA PHE A 244 1.15 -9.24 -17.03
C PHE A 244 1.75 -10.62 -16.84
N MET A 245 1.19 -11.43 -15.92
CA MET A 245 1.56 -12.83 -15.77
C MET A 245 1.42 -13.64 -17.08
N ALA A 246 0.33 -13.46 -17.82
CA ALA A 246 0.12 -14.16 -19.09
C ALA A 246 1.12 -13.71 -20.17
N GLN A 247 1.47 -12.43 -20.22
CA GLN A 247 2.49 -11.91 -21.14
C GLN A 247 3.87 -12.47 -20.82
N THR A 248 4.26 -12.53 -19.55
CA THR A 248 5.54 -13.13 -19.13
C THR A 248 5.60 -14.62 -19.52
N GLY A 249 4.50 -15.38 -19.35
CA GLY A 249 4.42 -16.77 -19.78
C GLY A 249 4.54 -16.97 -21.30
N LEU A 250 3.96 -16.07 -22.10
CA LEU A 250 4.11 -16.07 -23.57
C LEU A 250 5.54 -15.74 -24.00
N HIS A 251 6.21 -14.79 -23.35
CA HIS A 251 7.62 -14.46 -23.63
C HIS A 251 8.57 -15.58 -23.19
N ALA A 252 8.26 -16.28 -22.10
CA ALA A 252 8.96 -17.48 -21.65
C ALA A 252 8.88 -18.62 -22.67
N LEU A 253 7.71 -18.83 -23.27
CA LEU A 253 7.51 -19.80 -24.36
C LEU A 253 8.37 -19.50 -25.59
N GLN A 254 8.58 -18.22 -25.90
CA GLN A 254 9.38 -17.78 -27.04
C GLN A 254 10.89 -17.90 -26.78
N ASN A 255 11.32 -17.99 -25.52
CA ASN A 255 12.72 -18.17 -25.11
C ASN A 255 12.87 -19.35 -24.12
N PRO A 256 12.69 -20.60 -24.58
CA PRO A 256 12.59 -21.78 -23.70
C PRO A 256 13.85 -22.08 -22.88
N HIS A 257 15.02 -21.56 -23.27
CA HIS A 257 16.28 -21.73 -22.54
C HIS A 257 16.39 -20.85 -21.28
N ALA A 258 15.50 -19.85 -21.11
CA ALA A 258 15.52 -18.94 -19.97
C ALA A 258 14.57 -19.36 -18.83
N VAL A 259 13.74 -20.40 -19.02
CA VAL A 259 12.64 -20.73 -18.11
C VAL A 259 12.52 -22.24 -17.83
N PRO A 260 12.40 -22.67 -16.55
CA PRO A 260 12.15 -24.07 -16.21
C PRO A 260 10.88 -24.60 -16.90
N ALA A 261 10.94 -25.80 -17.48
CA ALA A 261 9.90 -26.42 -18.32
C ALA A 261 8.49 -26.56 -17.69
N LYS A 262 8.30 -26.21 -16.41
CA LYS A 262 7.03 -26.31 -15.68
C LYS A 262 6.09 -25.10 -15.83
N VAL A 263 6.52 -23.99 -16.44
CA VAL A 263 5.79 -22.70 -16.46
C VAL A 263 4.77 -22.56 -17.60
N LEU A 264 4.55 -23.62 -18.40
CA LEU A 264 3.87 -23.51 -19.70
C LEU A 264 2.33 -23.63 -19.70
N ASN A 265 1.66 -23.79 -18.54
CA ASN A 265 0.20 -24.00 -18.50
C ASN A 265 -0.58 -22.89 -17.77
N TYR A 266 -1.71 -22.48 -18.38
CA TYR A 266 -2.22 -21.11 -18.37
C TYR A 266 -2.95 -20.60 -17.11
N ALA A 267 -2.37 -19.51 -16.58
CA ALA A 267 -2.90 -18.37 -15.80
C ALA A 267 -3.85 -18.59 -14.60
N LYS A 268 -5.02 -19.22 -14.74
CA LYS A 268 -5.99 -19.24 -13.62
C LYS A 268 -5.73 -20.37 -12.63
N TYR A 269 -5.31 -21.53 -13.13
CA TYR A 269 -5.11 -22.74 -12.31
C TYR A 269 -3.74 -22.79 -11.66
N ASP A 270 -2.74 -22.15 -12.26
CA ASP A 270 -1.36 -22.20 -11.75
C ASP A 270 -1.09 -21.19 -10.63
N LEU A 271 -1.89 -20.12 -10.47
CA LEU A 271 -1.77 -19.31 -9.24
C LEU A 271 -2.12 -20.16 -8.01
N LEU A 272 -3.18 -20.98 -8.11
CA LEU A 272 -3.56 -21.95 -7.08
C LEU A 272 -2.48 -23.02 -6.90
N ARG A 273 -1.91 -23.54 -7.99
CA ARG A 273 -0.83 -24.52 -7.90
C ARG A 273 0.46 -23.95 -7.29
N LEU A 274 0.88 -22.76 -7.70
CA LEU A 274 2.05 -22.06 -7.16
C LEU A 274 1.83 -21.68 -5.69
N THR A 275 0.63 -21.24 -5.33
CA THR A 275 0.28 -21.01 -3.91
C THR A 275 0.26 -22.31 -3.13
N ASN A 276 -0.24 -23.41 -3.68
CA ASN A 276 -0.21 -24.72 -3.05
C ASN A 276 1.24 -25.24 -2.90
N GLU A 277 2.08 -25.11 -3.92
CA GLU A 277 3.51 -25.46 -3.83
C GLU A 277 4.26 -24.60 -2.79
N LEU A 278 3.89 -23.32 -2.63
CA LEU A 278 4.42 -22.45 -1.58
C LEU A 278 3.92 -22.87 -0.18
N ILE A 279 2.66 -23.22 -0.05
CA ILE A 279 2.04 -23.71 1.20
C ILE A 279 2.70 -25.03 1.65
N ASP A 280 2.85 -25.98 0.72
CA ASP A 280 3.44 -27.30 0.94
C ASP A 280 4.90 -27.19 1.40
N LYS A 281 5.70 -26.36 0.71
CA LYS A 281 7.11 -26.13 1.07
C LYS A 281 7.26 -25.48 2.45
N LEU A 282 6.34 -24.60 2.81
CA LEU A 282 6.42 -23.80 4.05
C LEU A 282 5.70 -24.47 5.24
N HIS A 283 5.16 -25.69 5.07
CA HIS A 283 4.36 -26.41 6.08
C HIS A 283 3.29 -25.50 6.72
N LEU A 284 2.73 -24.58 5.93
CA LEU A 284 1.68 -23.69 6.39
C LEU A 284 0.39 -24.51 6.44
N GLN A 285 -0.46 -24.32 7.45
CA GLN A 285 -1.74 -25.03 7.49
C GLN A 285 -2.53 -24.72 6.21
N GLU A 286 -2.68 -25.72 5.34
CA GLU A 286 -3.30 -25.64 3.99
C GLU A 286 -4.56 -24.77 4.00
N SER A 287 -5.40 -24.98 5.03
CA SER A 287 -6.72 -24.40 5.09
C SER A 287 -6.82 -22.88 5.25
N LEU A 288 -5.80 -22.16 5.76
CA LEU A 288 -5.93 -20.72 6.06
C LEU A 288 -5.59 -19.82 4.86
N LEU A 289 -4.49 -20.11 4.17
CA LEU A 289 -4.10 -19.39 2.95
C LEU A 289 -5.04 -19.74 1.79
N GLU A 290 -5.41 -21.02 1.63
CA GLU A 290 -6.38 -21.44 0.62
C GLU A 290 -7.76 -20.79 0.84
N ARG A 291 -8.27 -20.72 2.08
CA ARG A 291 -9.56 -20.03 2.36
C ARG A 291 -9.53 -18.54 2.07
N VAL A 292 -8.39 -17.89 2.33
CA VAL A 292 -8.17 -16.50 1.96
C VAL A 292 -8.25 -16.41 0.43
N LEU A 293 -7.35 -17.09 -0.29
CA LEU A 293 -7.22 -16.99 -1.76
C LEU A 293 -8.44 -17.47 -2.55
N ASN A 294 -9.06 -18.60 -2.18
CA ASN A 294 -10.24 -19.16 -2.87
C ASN A 294 -11.45 -18.22 -2.79
N LYS A 295 -11.62 -17.51 -1.67
CA LYS A 295 -12.70 -16.52 -1.54
C LYS A 295 -12.45 -15.28 -2.40
N PHE A 296 -11.19 -14.97 -2.75
CA PHE A 296 -10.80 -13.81 -3.58
C PHE A 296 -10.84 -14.11 -5.08
N LEU A 297 -10.49 -15.32 -5.50
CA LEU A 297 -10.50 -15.76 -6.90
C LEU A 297 -11.91 -15.95 -7.50
N ALA A 298 -12.93 -16.08 -6.65
CA ALA A 298 -14.33 -16.24 -7.04
C ALA A 298 -15.05 -14.90 -7.30
N LEU A 299 -14.36 -13.76 -7.22
CA LEU A 299 -14.97 -12.43 -7.24
C LEU A 299 -14.46 -11.58 -8.43
N SER A 300 -15.18 -10.52 -8.80
CA SER A 300 -14.81 -9.60 -9.90
C SER A 300 -13.41 -8.99 -9.71
N ALA A 301 -12.77 -8.50 -10.78
CA ALA A 301 -11.39 -7.97 -10.75
C ALA A 301 -11.14 -6.93 -9.63
N ALA A 302 -12.15 -6.12 -9.28
CA ALA A 302 -12.09 -5.16 -8.18
C ALA A 302 -12.11 -5.79 -6.77
N ARG A 303 -12.60 -7.01 -6.63
CA ARG A 303 -12.56 -7.82 -5.40
C ARG A 303 -11.37 -8.78 -5.37
N PHE A 304 -10.80 -9.07 -6.55
CA PHE A 304 -9.57 -9.84 -6.71
C PHE A 304 -8.36 -9.05 -6.20
N LEU A 305 -8.26 -7.75 -6.54
CA LEU A 305 -7.33 -6.82 -5.91
C LEU A 305 -7.87 -6.38 -4.55
N ARG A 306 -7.02 -6.27 -3.51
CA ARG A 306 -7.41 -5.80 -2.17
C ARG A 306 -7.54 -4.28 -2.09
N MET A 307 -8.23 -3.72 -3.07
CA MET A 307 -8.48 -2.30 -3.24
C MET A 307 -9.14 -1.76 -1.97
N LYS A 308 -8.51 -0.75 -1.35
CA LYS A 308 -8.94 -0.23 -0.06
C LYS A 308 -10.10 0.73 -0.25
N ARG A 309 -10.97 0.77 0.74
CA ARG A 309 -12.05 1.76 0.82
C ARG A 309 -11.67 2.95 1.68
N SER A 310 -10.53 2.85 2.36
CA SER A 310 -10.05 3.87 3.26
C SER A 310 -8.53 3.87 3.28
N VAL A 311 -7.96 5.06 3.45
CA VAL A 311 -6.53 5.25 3.69
C VAL A 311 -6.36 6.11 4.94
N THR A 312 -5.34 5.79 5.74
CA THR A 312 -5.00 6.53 6.95
C THR A 312 -3.75 7.35 6.71
N LEU A 313 -3.82 8.64 6.99
CA LEU A 313 -2.73 9.60 6.93
C LEU A 313 -2.31 10.01 8.34
N LEU A 314 -1.01 10.14 8.57
CA LEU A 314 -0.46 10.61 9.84
C LEU A 314 -0.66 12.13 9.97
N ILE A 315 -1.14 12.57 11.13
CA ILE A 315 -1.11 13.97 11.54
C ILE A 315 0.00 14.14 12.57
N GLY A 316 0.84 15.14 12.33
CA GLY A 316 1.89 15.57 13.25
C GLY A 316 2.17 17.06 13.10
N PRO A 317 2.97 17.64 14.02
CA PRO A 317 3.39 19.03 13.91
C PRO A 317 4.33 19.22 12.74
N ASN A 318 4.13 20.29 11.96
CA ASN A 318 5.12 20.77 10.99
C ASN A 318 6.26 21.55 11.67
N ASP A 319 7.19 22.09 10.89
CA ASP A 319 8.32 22.90 11.38
C ASP A 319 7.91 24.13 12.20
N GLN A 320 6.66 24.59 12.05
CA GLN A 320 6.07 25.71 12.79
C GLN A 320 5.20 25.25 13.98
N GLY A 321 5.17 23.95 14.29
CA GLY A 321 4.37 23.36 15.36
C GLY A 321 2.86 23.25 15.05
N GLN A 322 2.43 23.55 13.82
CA GLN A 322 1.02 23.47 13.41
C GLN A 322 0.67 22.05 12.93
N PRO A 323 -0.59 21.58 13.11
CA PRO A 323 -1.03 20.31 12.59
C PRO A 323 -0.87 20.24 11.07
N SER A 324 -0.25 19.15 10.60
CA SER A 324 -0.05 18.90 9.17
C SER A 324 -0.24 17.43 8.84
N LEU A 325 -0.59 17.15 7.57
CA LEU A 325 -0.63 15.79 7.04
C LEU A 325 0.77 15.40 6.58
N HIS A 326 1.33 14.39 7.23
CA HIS A 326 2.64 13.86 6.87
C HIS A 326 2.51 12.97 5.61
N ARG A 327 3.42 13.15 4.66
CA ARG A 327 3.48 12.33 3.45
C ARG A 327 4.92 12.21 2.96
N GLY A 328 5.20 11.10 2.29
CA GLY A 328 6.42 10.96 1.50
C GLY A 328 6.44 11.92 0.32
N ARG A 329 7.63 12.20 -0.22
CA ARG A 329 7.82 13.11 -1.36
C ARG A 329 6.90 12.81 -2.54
N TYR A 330 6.73 11.53 -2.85
CA TYR A 330 5.94 11.04 -3.99
C TYR A 330 4.56 10.53 -3.59
N GLN A 331 4.28 10.42 -2.28
CA GLN A 331 3.03 9.87 -1.80
C GLN A 331 1.88 10.82 -2.03
N THR A 332 0.87 10.30 -2.70
CA THR A 332 -0.35 11.00 -3.00
C THR A 332 -1.54 10.09 -2.75
N PRO A 333 -2.59 10.53 -2.04
CA PRO A 333 -3.85 9.82 -2.02
C PRO A 333 -4.48 9.83 -3.42
N ILE A 334 -4.93 8.66 -3.87
CA ILE A 334 -5.46 8.45 -5.21
C ILE A 334 -6.83 7.78 -5.08
N LEU A 335 -7.82 8.36 -5.73
CA LEU A 335 -9.15 7.77 -5.88
C LEU A 335 -9.20 7.03 -7.22
N ILE A 336 -9.46 5.73 -7.18
CA ILE A 336 -9.53 4.85 -8.34
C ILE A 336 -10.98 4.43 -8.54
N GLN A 337 -11.49 4.51 -9.77
CA GLN A 337 -12.81 4.01 -10.14
C GLN A 337 -12.72 2.99 -11.26
N TRP A 338 -13.66 2.05 -11.28
CA TRP A 338 -13.86 1.09 -12.37
C TRP A 338 -15.32 1.03 -12.86
N GLU A 339 -16.14 1.98 -12.41
CA GLU A 339 -17.42 2.33 -12.99
C GLU A 339 -17.56 3.85 -13.02
N ARG A 340 -18.39 4.39 -13.92
CA ARG A 340 -18.65 5.84 -13.94
C ARG A 340 -19.32 6.27 -12.63
N ALA A 341 -18.90 7.41 -12.11
CA ALA A 341 -19.50 7.98 -10.91
C ALA A 341 -20.93 8.48 -11.16
N PRO A 342 -21.89 8.24 -10.24
CA PRO A 342 -23.20 8.89 -10.32
C PRO A 342 -23.05 10.41 -10.34
N HIS A 343 -23.69 11.08 -11.31
CA HIS A 343 -23.61 12.54 -11.48
C HIS A 343 -22.17 13.08 -11.62
N ASP A 344 -21.25 12.24 -12.14
CA ASP A 344 -19.83 12.58 -12.31
C ASP A 344 -19.16 13.05 -11.01
N ARG A 345 -19.63 12.55 -9.86
CA ARG A 345 -19.12 12.88 -8.53
C ARG A 345 -19.05 11.68 -7.61
N ARG A 346 -18.03 11.64 -6.75
CA ARG A 346 -17.94 10.69 -5.63
C ARG A 346 -17.72 11.44 -4.33
N ILE A 347 -18.22 10.89 -3.24
CA ILE A 347 -18.03 11.46 -1.90
C ILE A 347 -16.86 10.77 -1.22
N VAL A 348 -15.95 11.55 -0.67
CA VAL A 348 -14.93 11.07 0.28
C VAL A 348 -15.26 11.65 1.66
N GLU A 349 -15.45 10.76 2.63
CA GLU A 349 -15.57 11.12 4.04
C GLU A 349 -14.16 11.22 4.65
N ALA A 350 -13.84 12.36 5.24
CA ALA A 350 -12.64 12.56 6.04
C ALA A 350 -13.00 12.50 7.53
N ARG A 351 -12.30 11.65 8.29
CA ARG A 351 -12.45 11.53 9.75
C ARG A 351 -11.17 11.92 10.45
N LEU A 352 -11.26 12.93 11.31
CA LEU A 352 -10.13 13.45 12.06
C LEU A 352 -10.12 12.84 13.47
N TYR A 353 -9.01 12.19 13.83
CA TYR A 353 -8.80 11.66 15.17
C TYR A 353 -7.59 12.31 15.83
N GLN A 354 -7.72 12.60 17.13
CA GLN A 354 -6.61 12.97 18.00
C GLN A 354 -6.15 11.77 18.82
N PHE A 355 -4.84 11.64 18.99
CA PHE A 355 -4.24 10.64 19.86
C PHE A 355 -4.10 11.16 21.29
N ARG A 356 -4.33 10.26 22.26
CA ARG A 356 -4.32 10.51 23.70
C ARG A 356 -3.65 9.38 24.47
#